data_AF-A0A6M0GCR7-F1
#
_entry.id   AF-A0A6M0GCR7-F1
#
_cell.length_a   1.000
_cell.length_b   1.000
_cell.length_c   1.000
_cell.angle_alpha   90.00
_cell.angle_beta   90.00
_cell.angle_gamma   90.00
#
_symmetry.space_group_name_H-M   'P 1'
#
loop_
_entity.id
_entity.type
_entity.pdbx_description
1 polymer ?
#
loop_
_entity_poly.entity_id
_entity_poly.type
_entity_poly.pdbx_seq_one_letter_code
_entity_poly.pdbx_strand_id
1 'polypeptide(L)'
;MRSQNSPIPHNIQQFALLCCSLVIIKNLDNCLEDFYDFLLWQKEPIVTLGTSIKLVVEVVSTNWQNDYARKLDEYQTLGITEYWIADYLGLGGTSFIGFPKQPTLTICQLENKFYKTSQFRGSDRLVSSIFSELELTAEEVFSAGK
;
A
#
# COMPACT_ATOMS: atom_id res chain seq x y z
N MET A 1 -18.52 25.27 8.32
CA MET A 1 -17.42 25.94 7.61
C MET A 1 -16.71 24.89 6.77
N ARG A 2 -16.42 25.24 5.51
CA ARG A 2 -16.19 24.33 4.37
C ARG A 2 -15.04 23.33 4.60
N SER A 3 -15.31 22.02 4.51
CA SER A 3 -14.26 21.04 4.18
C SER A 3 -14.01 21.11 2.67
N GLN A 4 -12.75 21.27 2.29
CA GLN A 4 -12.35 21.13 0.90
C GLN A 4 -12.17 19.64 0.63
N ASN A 5 -13.11 19.04 -0.10
CA ASN A 5 -12.91 17.74 -0.72
C ASN A 5 -11.96 17.96 -1.91
N SER A 6 -10.72 17.49 -1.79
CA SER A 6 -9.83 17.39 -2.93
C SER A 6 -10.36 16.31 -3.89
N PRO A 7 -10.43 16.57 -5.22
CA PRO A 7 -10.96 15.60 -6.17
C PRO A 7 -9.92 14.52 -6.47
N ILE A 8 -10.25 13.27 -6.16
CA ILE A 8 -9.50 12.10 -6.63
C ILE A 8 -9.57 12.08 -8.17
N PRO A 9 -8.44 11.93 -8.90
CA PRO A 9 -8.44 11.92 -10.36
C PRO A 9 -9.32 10.79 -10.94
N HIS A 10 -10.04 11.14 -12.01
CA HIS A 10 -11.15 10.37 -12.61
C HIS A 10 -10.80 8.99 -13.21
N ASN A 11 -9.54 8.54 -13.14
CA ASN A 11 -9.08 7.28 -13.73
C ASN A 11 -8.74 6.18 -12.71
N ILE A 12 -8.93 6.42 -11.41
CA ILE A 12 -8.65 5.43 -10.36
C ILE A 12 -9.95 5.04 -9.69
N GLN A 13 -10.47 3.83 -9.96
CA GLN A 13 -11.47 3.24 -9.08
C GLN A 13 -10.77 2.51 -7.94
N GLN A 14 -10.97 3.03 -6.73
CA GLN A 14 -10.41 2.50 -5.49
C GLN A 14 -11.34 1.38 -4.99
N PHE A 15 -10.92 0.12 -5.11
CA PHE A 15 -11.61 -1.01 -4.50
C PHE A 15 -10.75 -1.58 -3.36
N ALA A 16 -11.10 -1.24 -2.12
CA ALA A 16 -10.49 -1.84 -0.94
C ALA A 16 -11.15 -3.20 -0.67
N LEU A 17 -10.40 -4.31 -0.77
CA LEU A 17 -10.88 -5.61 -0.30
C LEU A 17 -10.30 -5.92 1.08
N LEU A 18 -11.14 -5.89 2.10
CA LEU A 18 -10.82 -6.39 3.44
C LEU A 18 -10.75 -7.92 3.43
N CYS A 19 -9.61 -8.47 3.00
CA CYS A 19 -9.16 -9.76 3.52
C CYS A 19 -8.03 -9.48 4.52
N CYS A 20 -8.43 -9.39 5.78
CA CYS A 20 -7.64 -9.29 7.02
C CYS A 20 -6.63 -8.14 7.23
N SER A 21 -6.07 -7.42 6.25
CA SER A 21 -5.30 -6.16 6.45
C SER A 21 -4.86 -5.43 5.15
N LEU A 22 -5.37 -5.84 3.99
CA LEU A 22 -4.81 -5.44 2.70
C LEU A 22 -5.69 -4.45 1.91
N VAL A 23 -5.10 -3.40 1.35
CA VAL A 23 -5.74 -2.54 0.34
C VAL A 23 -5.00 -2.68 -0.99
N ILE A 24 -5.73 -2.91 -2.08
CA ILE A 24 -5.18 -3.08 -3.43
C ILE A 24 -5.73 -1.98 -4.34
N ILE A 25 -4.88 -1.29 -5.08
CA ILE A 25 -5.29 -0.33 -6.11
C ILE A 25 -4.81 -0.82 -7.48
N LYS A 26 -5.75 -0.95 -8.41
CA LYS A 26 -5.54 -1.40 -9.79
C LYS A 26 -5.75 -0.27 -10.80
N ASN A 27 -5.20 -0.43 -12.00
CA ASN A 27 -5.57 0.37 -13.16
C ASN A 27 -6.63 -0.35 -14.00
N LEU A 28 -7.66 0.36 -14.48
CA LEU A 28 -8.78 -0.19 -15.27
C LEU A 28 -8.69 0.25 -16.73
N ASP A 29 -7.55 -0.01 -17.37
CA ASP A 29 -7.33 0.40 -18.75
C ASP A 29 -7.77 -0.67 -19.78
N ASN A 30 -8.25 -1.86 -19.37
CA ASN A 30 -8.46 -3.01 -20.25
C ASN A 30 -9.87 -3.67 -20.10
N CYS A 31 -10.89 -2.98 -20.60
CA CYS A 31 -12.32 -3.29 -20.39
C CYS A 31 -12.83 -4.71 -20.68
N LEU A 32 -12.13 -5.56 -21.46
CA LEU A 32 -12.63 -6.91 -21.83
C LEU A 32 -12.17 -8.03 -20.88
N GLU A 33 -10.94 -7.96 -20.37
CA GLU A 33 -10.43 -8.86 -19.32
C GLU A 33 -11.07 -8.48 -17.96
N ASP A 34 -11.29 -7.18 -17.76
CA ASP A 34 -11.79 -6.58 -16.52
C ASP A 34 -13.21 -7.06 -16.13
N PHE A 35 -14.09 -7.40 -17.10
CA PHE A 35 -15.46 -7.85 -16.79
C PHE A 35 -15.49 -9.26 -16.18
N TYR A 36 -14.62 -10.16 -16.66
CA TYR A 36 -14.51 -11.52 -16.14
C TYR A 36 -13.80 -11.55 -14.78
N ASP A 37 -12.74 -10.75 -14.63
CA ASP A 37 -12.08 -10.57 -13.34
C ASP A 37 -13.05 -9.93 -12.33
N PHE A 38 -13.74 -8.83 -12.66
CA PHE A 38 -14.68 -8.17 -11.74
C PHE A 38 -15.71 -9.12 -11.09
N LEU A 39 -16.21 -10.11 -11.85
CA LEU A 39 -17.17 -11.09 -11.34
C LEU A 39 -16.55 -12.12 -10.37
N LEU A 40 -15.27 -12.46 -10.56
CA LEU A 40 -14.52 -13.37 -9.69
C LEU A 40 -14.08 -12.67 -8.40
N TRP A 41 -13.70 -11.39 -8.48
CA TRP A 41 -13.22 -10.57 -7.37
C TRP A 41 -14.28 -10.29 -6.30
N GLN A 42 -15.58 -10.32 -6.66
CA GLN A 42 -16.67 -10.25 -5.66
C GLN A 42 -16.78 -11.52 -4.80
N LYS A 43 -16.25 -12.65 -5.28
CA LYS A 43 -16.31 -13.93 -4.56
C LYS A 43 -15.01 -14.22 -3.82
N GLU A 44 -13.86 -13.98 -4.46
CA GLU A 44 -12.52 -14.19 -3.88
C GLU A 44 -11.52 -13.16 -4.47
N PRO A 45 -10.65 -12.53 -3.65
CA PRO A 45 -9.56 -11.70 -4.17
C PRO A 45 -8.52 -12.59 -4.86
N ILE A 46 -8.66 -12.81 -6.17
CA ILE A 46 -7.70 -13.57 -6.95
C ILE A 46 -6.81 -12.60 -7.73
N VAL A 47 -5.54 -12.49 -7.33
CA VAL A 47 -4.53 -11.77 -8.11
C VAL A 47 -4.06 -12.67 -9.26
N THR A 48 -4.61 -12.45 -10.45
CA THR A 48 -4.27 -13.18 -11.68
C THR A 48 -3.02 -12.63 -12.38
N LEU A 49 -2.82 -11.32 -12.33
CA LEU A 49 -1.67 -10.64 -12.94
C LEU A 49 -1.13 -9.53 -12.01
N GLY A 50 0.06 -9.75 -11.45
CA GLY A 50 0.70 -8.80 -10.52
C GLY A 50 0.90 -7.40 -11.10
N THR A 51 1.19 -7.28 -12.40
CA THR A 51 1.40 -6.00 -13.09
C THR A 51 0.13 -5.16 -13.24
N SER A 52 -1.06 -5.74 -13.01
CA SER A 52 -2.33 -5.00 -12.97
C SER A 52 -2.51 -4.22 -11.67
N ILE A 53 -1.72 -4.55 -10.63
CA ILE A 53 -1.75 -3.91 -9.33
C ILE A 53 -0.68 -2.82 -9.30
N LYS A 54 -1.12 -1.59 -9.00
CA LYS A 54 -0.22 -0.45 -8.81
C LYS A 54 0.28 -0.37 -7.37
N LEU A 55 -0.65 -0.46 -6.42
CA LEU A 55 -0.35 -0.34 -4.99
C LEU A 55 -0.94 -1.49 -4.20
N VAL A 56 -0.14 -1.98 -3.27
CA VAL A 56 -0.56 -2.87 -2.18
C VAL A 56 -0.25 -2.17 -0.86
N VAL A 57 -1.19 -2.14 0.08
CA VAL A 57 -0.98 -1.59 1.44
C VAL A 57 -1.31 -2.65 2.46
N GLU A 58 -0.35 -3.00 3.32
CA GLU A 58 -0.51 -3.96 4.41
C GLU A 58 -0.43 -3.25 5.75
N VAL A 59 -1.43 -3.48 6.60
CA VAL A 59 -1.39 -3.07 8.00
C VAL A 59 -0.70 -4.15 8.82
N VAL A 60 0.37 -3.78 9.52
CA VAL A 60 1.16 -4.74 10.29
C VAL A 60 0.35 -5.23 11.48
N SER A 61 0.37 -6.55 11.65
CA SER A 61 -0.19 -7.24 12.80
C SER A 61 0.93 -7.94 13.60
N THR A 62 0.57 -8.90 14.43
CA THR A 62 1.52 -9.65 15.25
C THR A 62 2.53 -10.46 14.44
N ASN A 63 2.22 -10.81 13.18
CA ASN A 63 3.10 -11.56 12.27
C ASN A 63 3.93 -10.64 11.35
N TRP A 64 4.52 -9.59 11.92
CA TRP A 64 5.22 -8.53 11.19
C TRP A 64 6.38 -9.01 10.31
N GLN A 65 7.02 -10.13 10.65
CA GLN A 65 8.10 -10.71 9.83
C GLN A 65 7.60 -11.00 8.42
N ASN A 66 6.33 -11.35 8.31
CA ASN A 66 5.71 -11.70 7.06
C ASN A 66 5.63 -10.51 6.11
N ASP A 67 5.20 -9.36 6.63
CA ASP A 67 5.02 -8.13 5.86
C ASP A 67 6.38 -7.53 5.46
N TYR A 68 7.34 -7.53 6.40
CA TYR A 68 8.66 -6.94 6.18
C TYR A 68 9.66 -7.83 5.42
N ALA A 69 9.40 -9.14 5.28
CA ALA A 69 10.33 -10.05 4.59
C ALA A 69 9.65 -10.84 3.46
N ARG A 70 8.72 -11.74 3.78
CA ARG A 70 8.17 -12.68 2.79
C ARG A 70 7.36 -11.96 1.71
N LYS A 71 6.39 -11.13 2.11
CA LYS A 71 5.53 -10.40 1.17
C LYS A 71 6.32 -9.42 0.30
N LEU A 72 7.37 -8.80 0.85
CA LEU A 72 8.23 -7.90 0.10
C LEU A 72 8.88 -8.61 -1.10
N ASP A 73 9.40 -9.82 -0.91
CA ASP A 73 10.00 -10.61 -2.00
C ASP A 73 8.96 -11.11 -3.02
N GLU A 74 7.79 -11.54 -2.54
CA GLU A 74 6.66 -11.97 -3.38
C GLU A 74 6.17 -10.82 -4.29
N TYR A 75 5.89 -9.65 -3.72
CA TYR A 75 5.39 -8.49 -4.47
C TYR A 75 6.44 -7.91 -5.42
N GLN A 76 7.73 -7.98 -5.05
CA GLN A 76 8.84 -7.62 -5.92
C GLN A 76 8.87 -8.53 -7.15
N THR A 77 8.77 -9.84 -6.94
CA THR A 77 8.75 -10.84 -8.01
C THR A 77 7.54 -10.66 -8.93
N LEU A 78 6.38 -10.29 -8.36
CA LEU A 78 5.15 -10.00 -9.11
C LEU A 78 5.20 -8.66 -9.87
N GLY A 79 6.21 -7.83 -9.64
CA GLY A 79 6.40 -6.56 -10.34
C GLY A 79 5.45 -5.45 -9.89
N ILE A 80 4.95 -5.52 -8.65
CA ILE A 80 4.04 -4.49 -8.11
C ILE A 80 4.81 -3.19 -7.90
N THR A 81 4.31 -2.09 -8.46
CA THR A 81 5.06 -0.82 -8.53
C THR A 81 5.35 -0.23 -7.15
N GLU A 82 4.37 -0.25 -6.25
CA GLU A 82 4.54 0.28 -4.91
C GLU A 82 3.89 -0.63 -3.87
N TYR A 83 4.57 -0.81 -2.73
CA TYR A 83 4.10 -1.62 -1.61
C TYR A 83 4.27 -0.86 -0.31
N TRP A 84 3.20 -0.68 0.45
CA TRP A 84 3.21 0.06 1.71
C TRP A 84 3.02 -0.87 2.89
N ILE A 85 3.75 -0.61 3.96
CA ILE A 85 3.68 -1.34 5.22
C ILE A 85 3.36 -0.32 6.31
N ALA A 86 2.14 -0.38 6.86
CA ALA A 86 1.66 0.51 7.89
C ALA A 86 1.79 -0.15 9.28
N ASP A 87 2.90 0.15 9.96
CA ASP A 87 3.19 -0.35 11.31
C ASP A 87 2.83 0.69 12.37
N TYR A 88 1.54 0.75 12.70
CA TYR A 88 1.00 1.76 13.62
C TYR A 88 1.35 1.51 15.10
N LEU A 89 1.81 0.31 15.46
CA LEU A 89 2.23 -0.04 16.82
C LEU A 89 3.77 -0.10 16.96
N GLY A 90 4.51 -0.02 15.85
CA GLY A 90 5.97 -0.18 15.85
C GLY A 90 6.38 -1.61 16.24
N LEU A 91 5.73 -2.64 15.72
CA LEU A 91 6.02 -4.04 16.04
C LEU A 91 7.26 -4.58 15.33
N GLY A 92 7.53 -4.08 14.13
CA GLY A 92 8.60 -4.52 13.23
C GLY A 92 9.95 -4.65 13.92
N GLY A 93 10.80 -5.53 13.39
CA GLY A 93 12.18 -5.67 13.85
C GLY A 93 12.95 -4.35 13.75
N THR A 94 13.91 -4.12 14.64
CA THR A 94 14.71 -2.87 14.66
C THR A 94 15.50 -2.66 13.37
N SER A 95 15.83 -3.72 12.64
CA SER A 95 16.41 -3.65 11.30
C SER A 95 15.48 -3.03 10.26
N PHE A 96 14.16 -3.09 10.48
CA PHE A 96 13.13 -2.62 9.56
C PHE A 96 12.54 -1.28 9.97
N ILE A 97 12.37 -1.02 11.26
CA ILE A 97 11.73 0.21 11.76
C ILE A 97 12.61 1.05 12.68
N GLY A 98 13.89 0.69 12.84
CA GLY A 98 14.85 1.42 13.67
C GLY A 98 14.65 1.23 15.17
N PHE A 99 15.39 2.03 15.94
CA PHE A 99 15.29 2.13 17.40
C PHE A 99 15.40 3.60 17.84
N PRO A 100 14.60 4.07 18.82
CA PRO A 100 13.53 3.35 19.51
C PRO A 100 12.40 2.95 18.55
N LYS A 101 11.72 1.84 18.86
CA LYS A 101 10.58 1.40 18.06
C LYS A 101 9.43 2.39 18.23
N GLN A 102 8.85 2.80 17.10
CA GLN A 102 7.75 3.76 17.05
C GLN A 102 6.92 3.51 15.78
N PRO A 103 5.68 4.05 15.71
CA PRO A 103 4.85 3.92 14.53
C PRO A 103 5.61 4.35 13.27
N THR A 104 5.62 3.49 12.26
CA THR A 104 6.45 3.67 11.05
C THR A 104 5.65 3.24 9.83
N LEU A 105 5.51 4.15 8.86
CA LEU A 105 5.03 3.81 7.53
C LEU A 105 6.25 3.55 6.65
N THR A 106 6.29 2.38 6.01
CA THR A 106 7.34 2.05 5.03
C THR A 106 6.73 2.02 3.65
N ILE A 107 7.31 2.77 2.71
CA ILE A 107 6.95 2.75 1.29
C ILE A 107 8.09 2.08 0.53
N CYS A 108 7.76 1.02 -0.19
CA CYS A 108 8.64 0.24 -1.05
C CYS A 108 8.32 0.59 -2.51
N GLN A 109 9.26 1.20 -3.22
CA GLN A 109 9.11 1.58 -4.63
C GLN A 109 9.94 0.65 -5.50
N LEU A 110 9.33 0.04 -6.51
CA LEU A 110 10.01 -0.91 -7.38
C LEU A 110 10.87 -0.17 -8.40
N GLU A 111 12.19 -0.26 -8.25
CA GLU A 111 13.18 0.34 -9.15
C GLU A 111 14.08 -0.77 -9.72
N ASN A 112 14.18 -0.90 -11.04
CA ASN A 112 15.04 -1.90 -11.69
C ASN A 112 14.85 -3.34 -11.17
N LYS A 113 13.59 -3.72 -10.88
CA LYS A 113 13.17 -5.02 -10.31
C LYS A 113 13.51 -5.23 -8.81
N PHE A 114 13.98 -4.21 -8.12
CA PHE A 114 14.25 -4.27 -6.68
C PHE A 114 13.47 -3.20 -5.93
N TYR A 115 12.94 -3.52 -4.77
CA TYR A 115 12.32 -2.51 -3.93
C TYR A 115 13.36 -1.63 -3.25
N LYS A 116 13.20 -0.32 -3.43
CA LYS A 116 13.83 0.69 -2.60
C LYS A 116 12.86 1.08 -1.49
N THR A 117 13.29 0.99 -0.24
CA THR A 117 12.46 1.25 0.93
C THR A 117 12.73 2.64 1.51
N SER A 118 11.67 3.34 1.87
CA SER A 118 11.72 4.63 2.59
C SER A 118 10.79 4.57 3.79
N GLN A 119 11.24 5.08 4.93
CA GLN A 119 10.50 5.06 6.20
C GLN A 119 10.05 6.47 6.55
N PHE A 120 8.81 6.61 6.99
CA PHE A 120 8.16 7.88 7.33
C PHE A 120 7.51 7.79 8.71
N ARG A 121 7.66 8.84 9.52
CA ARG A 121 7.19 8.90 10.91
C ARG A 121 6.73 10.30 11.28
N GLY A 122 5.77 10.40 12.20
CA GLY A 122 5.28 11.70 12.69
C GLY A 122 4.85 12.61 11.54
N SER A 123 5.45 13.80 11.46
CA SER A 123 5.17 14.81 10.45
C SER A 123 5.90 14.62 9.12
N ASP A 124 6.62 13.51 8.91
CA ASP A 124 7.25 13.21 7.63
C ASP A 124 6.19 13.14 6.53
N ARG A 125 6.37 13.93 5.46
CA ARG A 125 5.52 13.90 4.28
C ARG A 125 5.78 12.63 3.47
N LEU A 126 4.71 11.95 3.11
CA LEU A 126 4.79 10.74 2.30
C LEU A 126 5.21 11.07 0.87
N VAL A 127 6.07 10.23 0.31
CA VAL A 127 6.49 10.34 -1.08
C VAL A 127 6.08 9.06 -1.80
N SER A 128 5.09 9.19 -2.68
CA SER A 128 4.57 8.10 -3.51
C SER A 128 4.91 8.36 -4.98
N SER A 129 5.26 7.30 -5.70
CA SER A 129 5.45 7.36 -7.16
C SER A 129 4.11 7.29 -7.90
N ILE A 130 3.10 6.68 -7.27
CA ILE A 130 1.74 6.53 -7.81
C ILE A 130 0.92 7.79 -7.55
N PHE A 131 1.06 8.38 -6.36
CA PHE A 131 0.33 9.58 -5.95
C PHE A 131 1.31 10.74 -5.71
N SER A 132 1.82 11.33 -6.80
CA SER A 132 2.81 12.41 -6.72
C SER A 132 2.30 13.69 -6.03
N GLU A 133 0.98 13.87 -5.99
CA GLU A 133 0.31 15.02 -5.35
C GLU A 133 -0.19 14.68 -3.93
N LEU A 134 0.24 13.55 -3.36
CA LEU A 134 -0.19 13.15 -2.02
C LEU A 134 0.41 14.07 -0.95
N GLU A 135 -0.44 14.86 -0.31
CA GLU A 135 -0.07 15.76 0.79
C GLU A 135 -0.45 15.20 2.16
N LEU A 136 -0.10 13.94 2.44
CA LEU A 136 -0.31 13.32 3.74
C LEU A 136 1.01 13.14 4.50
N THR A 137 0.93 13.24 5.82
CA THR A 137 1.98 12.83 6.75
C THR A 137 1.73 11.43 7.30
N ALA A 138 2.77 10.79 7.83
CA ALA A 138 2.63 9.48 8.48
C ALA A 138 1.66 9.53 9.69
N GLU A 139 1.70 10.60 10.49
CA GLU A 139 0.81 10.80 11.64
C GLU A 139 -0.66 10.93 11.23
N GLU A 140 -0.96 11.65 10.14
CA GLU A 140 -2.32 11.77 9.61
C GLU A 140 -2.87 10.42 9.16
N VAL A 141 -2.04 9.60 8.50
CA VAL A 141 -2.41 8.23 8.11
C VAL A 141 -2.76 7.39 9.35
N PHE A 142 -1.93 7.42 10.40
CA PHE A 142 -2.20 6.65 11.62
C PHE A 142 -3.36 7.19 12.47
N SER A 143 -3.71 8.46 12.30
CA SER A 143 -4.81 9.10 13.03
C SER A 143 -6.17 8.89 12.35
N ALA A 144 -6.21 8.64 11.04
CA ALA A 144 -7.44 8.46 10.26
C ALA A 144 -8.29 7.23 10.66
N GLY A 145 -7.71 6.26 11.36
CA GLY A 145 -8.39 5.05 11.85
C GLY A 145 -8.83 5.08 13.31
N LYS A 146 -8.71 6.23 13.99
CA LYS A 146 -9.11 6.42 15.39
C LYS A 146 -10.54 6.94 15.53
#